data_AF-A0A1E5XP42-F1
#
_entry.id   AF-A0A1E5XP42-F1
#
_cell.length_a   1.000
_cell.length_b   1.000
_cell.length_c   1.000
_cell.angle_alpha   90.00
_cell.angle_beta   90.00
_cell.angle_gamma   90.00
#
_symmetry.space_group_name_H-M   'P 1'
#
loop_
_entity.id
_entity.type
_entity.pdbx_description
1 polymer ?
#
loop_
_entity_poly.entity_id
_entity_poly.type
_entity_poly.pdbx_seq_one_letter_code
_entity_poly.pdbx_strand_id
1 'polypeptide(L)' 'MNGRLVVNGRSFDTLSAAATALAVTKKRRKTDLNCWPHWKTKFPGETRRRALIEMRREVEDRRIPRALCGLVYTA' A
#
# COMPACT_ATOMS: atom_id res chain seq x y z
N MET A 1 -18.87 -9.75 -7.84
CA MET A 1 -18.47 -8.72 -8.84
C MET A 1 -17.09 -9.10 -9.37
N ASN A 2 -16.94 -9.35 -10.68
CA ASN A 2 -15.68 -9.77 -11.31
C ASN A 2 -15.18 -8.71 -12.33
N GLY A 3 -15.36 -7.42 -12.00
CA GLY A 3 -14.87 -6.34 -12.85
C GLY A 3 -13.35 -6.20 -12.77
N ARG A 4 -12.68 -5.91 -13.89
CA ARG A 4 -11.24 -5.62 -13.94
C ARG A 4 -11.02 -4.15 -14.27
N LEU A 5 -10.07 -3.51 -13.60
CA LEU A 5 -9.71 -2.12 -13.87
C LEU A 5 -8.77 -2.08 -15.08
N VAL A 6 -9.19 -1.43 -16.17
CA VAL A 6 -8.39 -1.30 -17.39
C VAL A 6 -8.26 0.17 -17.77
N VAL A 7 -7.02 0.63 -17.94
CA VAL A 7 -6.70 2.00 -18.35
C VAL A 7 -5.65 1.94 -19.45
N ASN A 8 -5.92 2.59 -20.60
CA ASN A 8 -5.01 2.62 -21.76
C ASN A 8 -4.50 1.23 -22.17
N GLY A 9 -5.37 0.21 -22.16
CA GLY A 9 -5.02 -1.18 -22.49
C GLY A 9 -4.23 -1.93 -21.41
N ARG A 10 -3.90 -1.30 -20.29
CA ARG A 10 -3.25 -1.94 -19.14
C ARG A 10 -4.26 -2.30 -18.06
N SER A 11 -4.16 -3.51 -17.53
CA SER A 11 -4.97 -3.97 -16.41
C SER A 11 -4.32 -3.62 -15.07
N PHE A 12 -5.13 -3.32 -14.06
CA PHE A 12 -4.69 -2.98 -12.71
C PHE A 12 -5.48 -3.79 -11.67
N ASP A 13 -4.79 -4.20 -10.62
CA ASP A 13 -5.39 -4.97 -9.52
C ASP A 13 -6.05 -4.06 -8.47
N THR A 14 -5.67 -2.78 -8.41
CA THR A 14 -6.17 -1.83 -7.42
C THR A 14 -6.60 -0.51 -8.04
N LEU A 15 -7.65 0.10 -7.44
CA LEU A 15 -8.17 1.41 -7.86
C LEU A 15 -7.10 2.51 -7.77
N SER A 16 -6.30 2.52 -6.71
CA SER A 16 -5.23 3.48 -6.54
C SER A 16 -4.17 3.38 -7.63
N ALA A 17 -3.84 2.17 -8.09
CA ALA A 17 -2.90 1.97 -9.19
C ALA A 17 -3.49 2.46 -10.54
N ALA A 18 -4.75 2.15 -10.81
CA ALA A 18 -5.44 2.64 -12.00
C ALA A 18 -5.55 4.18 -12.02
N ALA A 19 -5.90 4.80 -10.88
CA ALA A 19 -5.98 6.25 -10.74
C ALA A 19 -4.60 6.92 -10.90
N THR A 20 -3.55 6.33 -10.33
CA THR A 20 -2.16 6.78 -10.49
C THR A 20 -1.72 6.79 -11.95
N ALA A 21 -2.13 5.78 -12.74
CA ALA A 21 -1.82 5.72 -14.16
C ALA A 21 -2.38 6.93 -14.94
N LEU A 22 -3.56 7.41 -14.55
CA LEU A 22 -4.23 8.57 -15.15
C LEU A 22 -3.76 9.91 -14.58
N ALA A 23 -3.38 9.95 -13.31
CA ALA A 23 -3.05 11.19 -12.62
C ALA A 23 -1.87 11.93 -13.27
N VAL A 24 -2.08 13.21 -13.55
CA VAL A 24 -1.07 14.14 -14.03
C VAL A 24 -1.31 15.49 -13.35
N THR A 25 -0.26 16.05 -12.75
CA THR A 25 -0.34 17.37 -12.10
C THR A 25 -0.42 18.50 -13.14
N LYS A 26 -0.82 19.71 -12.74
CA LYS A 26 -0.82 20.91 -13.60
C LYS A 26 0.55 21.16 -14.29
N LYS A 27 1.65 20.72 -13.65
CA LYS A 27 3.02 20.79 -14.19
C LYS A 27 3.41 19.59 -15.04
N ARG A 28 2.44 18.78 -15.50
CA ARG A 28 2.63 17.54 -16.28
C ARG A 28 3.51 16.47 -15.61
N ARG A 29 3.66 16.51 -14.29
CA ARG A 29 4.38 15.48 -13.53
C ARG A 29 3.46 14.32 -13.16
N LYS A 30 3.97 13.10 -13.23
CA LYS A 30 3.34 11.92 -12.65
C LYS A 30 3.46 11.96 -11.13
N THR A 31 2.43 11.50 -10.44
CA THR A 31 2.38 11.39 -8.99
C THR A 31 1.82 10.03 -8.62
N ASP A 32 2.33 9.45 -7.54
CA ASP A 32 1.73 8.27 -6.95
C ASP A 32 0.54 8.71 -6.09
N LEU A 33 -0.63 8.10 -6.29
CA LEU A 33 -1.84 8.31 -5.47
C LEU A 33 -2.03 7.20 -4.44
N ASN A 34 -1.08 6.27 -4.32
CA ASN A 34 -1.07 5.31 -3.24
C ASN A 34 -0.61 5.98 -1.94
N CYS A 35 -1.56 6.52 -1.18
CA CYS A 35 -1.27 7.20 0.08
C CYS A 35 -0.99 6.24 1.24
N TRP A 36 -1.35 4.97 1.12
CA TRP A 36 -1.29 3.99 2.22
C TRP A 36 0.11 3.81 2.83
N PRO A 37 1.21 3.74 2.05
CA PRO A 37 2.57 3.63 2.60
C PRO A 37 2.95 4.78 3.54
N HIS A 38 2.32 5.96 3.37
CA HIS A 38 2.61 7.17 4.14
C HIS A 38 1.74 7.32 5.40
N TRP A 39 0.74 6.46 5.58
CA TRP A 39 -0.10 6.52 6.77
C TRP A 39 0.70 6.18 8.01
N LYS A 40 0.58 7.05 9.03
CA LYS A 40 1.23 6.86 10.34
C LYS A 40 0.32 6.07 11.26
N THR A 41 0.74 4.89 11.66
CA THR A 41 0.05 3.98 12.56
C THR A 41 0.96 3.61 13.74
N LYS A 42 0.41 2.95 14.75
CA LYS A 42 1.14 2.39 15.90
C LYS A 42 0.58 1.00 16.21
N PHE A 43 1.43 0.08 16.66
CA PHE A 43 0.94 -1.18 17.21
C PHE A 43 0.31 -0.97 18.60
N PRO A 44 -0.57 -1.87 19.05
CA PRO A 44 -1.06 -1.86 20.43
C PRO A 44 0.11 -1.89 21.43
N GLY A 45 0.08 -1.00 22.43
CA GLY A 45 1.17 -0.86 23.41
C GLY A 45 2.36 -0.01 22.97
N GLU A 46 2.46 0.39 21.71
CA GLU A 46 3.52 1.31 21.26
C GLU A 46 3.16 2.79 21.48
N THR A 47 4.16 3.57 21.86
CA THR A 47 4.04 5.04 22.00
C THR A 47 4.34 5.77 20.69
N ARG A 48 5.16 5.17 19.81
CA ARG A 48 5.63 5.82 18.58
C ARG A 48 4.72 5.50 17.39
N ARG A 49 4.25 6.54 16.71
CA ARG A 49 3.63 6.40 15.38
C ARG A 49 4.72 6.29 14.32
N ARG A 50 4.63 5.29 13.45
CA ARG A 50 5.56 5.05 12.32
C ARG A 50 4.77 4.91 11.03
N ALA A 51 5.41 5.18 9.90
CA ALA A 51 4.76 5.00 8.61
C ALA A 51 4.64 3.51 8.26
N LEU A 52 3.57 3.12 7.57
CA LEU A 52 3.37 1.73 7.16
C LEU A 52 4.51 1.19 6.29
N ILE A 53 5.15 2.04 5.47
CA ILE A 53 6.31 1.63 4.68
C ILE A 53 7.53 1.28 5.53
N GLU A 54 7.73 1.97 6.65
CA GLU A 54 8.82 1.70 7.58
C GLU A 54 8.58 0.34 8.26
N MET A 55 7.35 0.13 8.75
CA MET A 55 6.95 -1.14 9.37
C MET A 55 7.04 -2.31 8.40
N ARG A 56 6.64 -2.13 7.13
CA ARG A 56 6.77 -3.16 6.09
C ARG A 56 8.23 -3.57 5.89
N ARG A 57 9.13 -2.60 5.76
CA ARG A 57 10.57 -2.87 5.57
C ARG A 57 11.15 -3.67 6.74
N GLU A 58 10.78 -3.34 7.97
CA GLU A 58 11.20 -4.10 9.16
C GLU A 58 10.75 -5.57 9.09
N VAL A 59 9.53 -5.83 8.61
CA VAL A 59 8.98 -7.19 8.46
C VAL A 59 9.59 -7.92 7.26
N GLU A 60 9.94 -7.23 6.18
CA GLU A 60 10.58 -7.84 5.00
C GLU A 60 12.07 -8.17 5.25
N ASP A 61 12.78 -7.33 6.00
CA ASP A 61 14.19 -7.50 6.36
C ASP A 61 14.37 -8.62 7.40
N ARG A 62 13.43 -8.72 8.35
CA ARG A 62 13.30 -9.90 9.20
C ARG A 62 12.70 -11.02 8.35
N ARG A 63 13.50 -11.92 7.78
CA ARG A 63 13.05 -13.19 7.16
C ARG A 63 12.21 -14.05 8.13
N ILE A 64 10.99 -13.62 8.45
CA ILE A 64 9.99 -14.43 9.13
C ILE A 64 9.26 -15.18 8.01
N PRO A 65 9.36 -16.51 7.94
CA PRO A 65 8.62 -17.27 6.94
C PRO A 65 7.13 -16.92 7.02
N ARG A 66 6.52 -16.68 5.86
CA ARG A 66 5.15 -16.17 5.65
C ARG A 66 4.03 -16.90 6.41
N ALA A 67 4.32 -18.02 7.06
CA ALA A 67 3.38 -18.83 7.84
C ALA A 67 2.82 -18.13 9.09
N LEU A 68 3.50 -17.12 9.65
CA LEU A 68 3.07 -16.46 10.91
C LEU A 68 2.25 -15.18 10.72
N CYS A 69 2.12 -14.66 9.50
CA CYS A 69 1.44 -13.39 9.25
C CYS A 69 -0.11 -13.51 9.30
N GLY A 70 -0.65 -14.73 9.26
CA GLY A 70 -2.10 -14.99 9.26
C GLY A 70 -2.80 -14.88 10.63
N LEU A 71 -2.07 -14.70 11.73
CA LEU A 71 -2.64 -14.73 13.09
C LEU A 71 -2.98 -13.34 13.68
N VAL A 72 -2.74 -12.24 12.97
CA VAL A 72 -2.93 -10.88 13.52
C VAL A 72 -4.14 -10.14 12.92
N TYR A 73 -4.87 -10.75 11.98
CA TYR A 73 -6.03 -10.15 11.29
C TYR A 73 -7.39 -10.77 11.65
N THR A 74 -7.51 -11.32 12.85
CA THR A 74 -8.83 -11.63 13.45
C THR A 74 -8.94 -10.91 14.80
N ALA A 75 -9.49 -9.70 14.76
CA ALA A 75 -10.14 -9.01 15.87
C ALA A 75 -11.16 -8.04 15.29
#